data_AF-A0AAD4IC55-F1
#
_entry.id   AF-A0AAD4IC55-F1
#
_cell.length_a   1.000
_cell.length_b   1.000
_cell.length_c   1.000
_cell.angle_alpha   90.00
_cell.angle_beta   90.00
_cell.angle_gamma   90.00
#
_symmetry.space_group_name_H-M   'P 1'
#
loop_
_entity.id
_entity.type
_entity.pdbx_description
1 polymer ?
#
loop_
_entity_poly.entity_id
_entity_poly.type
_entity_poly.pdbx_seq_one_letter_code
_entity_poly.pdbx_strand_id
1 'polypeptide(L)'
;MRSLITEILATGPILDPEEEAFVVFSQDIPSQSLGFIDSQDPTLEITVAGHDLVIHHSKGLLTSNRSEGTTGAMVWKVTPLFATWISSPTNFLFTNQLVTSNSTILELGAGVSGIVALCLGSQVASYIATDQDYVLKLLRQNITENLGTVIPAKKRSGRASRKQQGHLKSGGDGDGGCSDRITTLQLDWETDATSHLSPVDMIVACDCIYNEALIEPLNAT
;
A
#
# COMPACT_ATOMS: atom_id res chain seq x y z
N MET A 1 7.08 28.51 0.64
CA MET A 1 5.63 28.66 0.85
C MET A 1 5.00 27.43 0.23
N ARG A 2 4.41 26.52 1.01
CA ARG A 2 3.73 25.34 0.44
C ARG A 2 2.44 25.86 -0.21
N SER A 3 2.29 25.69 -1.52
CA SER A 3 1.03 26.02 -2.22
C SER A 3 -0.09 25.17 -1.63
N LEU A 4 -1.28 25.77 -1.51
CA LEU A 4 -2.46 25.02 -1.06
C LEU A 4 -2.79 23.95 -2.10
N ILE A 5 -3.29 22.80 -1.67
CA ILE A 5 -3.64 21.71 -2.60
C ILE A 5 -4.66 22.17 -3.65
N THR A 6 -5.55 23.10 -3.28
CA THR A 6 -6.51 23.76 -4.17
C THR A 6 -5.83 24.56 -5.29
N GLU A 7 -4.72 25.24 -4.99
CA GLU A 7 -3.92 25.95 -6.01
C GLU A 7 -3.24 24.96 -6.96
N ILE A 8 -2.71 23.86 -6.42
CA ILE A 8 -2.02 22.81 -7.20
C ILE A 8 -3.00 22.09 -8.14
N LEU A 9 -4.19 21.77 -7.63
CA LEU A 9 -5.23 21.08 -8.39
C LEU A 9 -6.05 22.02 -9.28
N ALA A 10 -5.85 23.33 -9.16
CA ALA A 10 -6.68 24.36 -9.78
C ALA A 10 -8.18 24.18 -9.46
N THR A 11 -8.50 23.77 -8.23
CA THR A 11 -9.86 23.53 -7.74
C THR A 11 -10.19 24.43 -6.55
N GLY A 12 -11.48 24.67 -6.32
CA GLY A 12 -11.96 25.22 -5.05
C GLY A 12 -12.03 24.15 -3.96
N PRO A 13 -12.17 24.54 -2.67
CA PRO A 13 -12.57 23.59 -1.64
C PRO A 13 -13.97 23.05 -1.93
N ILE A 14 -14.22 21.79 -1.57
CA ILE A 14 -15.55 21.19 -1.62
C ILE A 14 -16.45 21.94 -0.64
N LEU A 15 -17.51 22.56 -1.13
CA LEU A 15 -18.45 23.36 -0.33
C LEU A 15 -19.70 22.56 0.05
N ASP A 16 -20.18 21.73 -0.87
CA ASP A 16 -21.33 20.85 -0.70
C ASP A 16 -20.97 19.47 -1.25
N PRO A 17 -20.57 18.51 -0.38
CA PRO A 17 -20.20 17.18 -0.81
C PRO A 17 -21.40 16.39 -1.37
N GLU A 18 -22.63 16.70 -0.95
CA GLU A 18 -23.83 16.02 -1.46
C GLU A 18 -24.12 16.45 -2.89
N GLU A 19 -24.06 17.75 -3.19
CA GLU A 19 -24.23 18.27 -4.54
C GLU A 19 -23.11 17.77 -5.48
N GLU A 20 -21.86 17.84 -5.05
CA GLU A 20 -20.73 17.37 -5.85
C GLU A 20 -20.81 15.86 -6.12
N ALA A 21 -21.16 15.05 -5.11
CA ALA A 21 -21.39 13.62 -5.29
C ALA A 21 -22.54 13.37 -6.28
N PHE A 22 -23.66 14.09 -6.16
CA PHE A 22 -24.77 13.97 -7.10
C PHE A 22 -24.34 14.27 -8.54
N VAL A 23 -23.57 15.33 -8.76
CA VAL A 23 -23.05 15.67 -10.09
C VAL A 23 -22.15 14.56 -10.63
N VAL A 24 -21.23 14.02 -9.81
CA VAL A 24 -20.32 12.94 -10.20
C VAL A 24 -21.09 11.65 -10.53
N PHE A 25 -22.01 11.23 -9.68
CA PHE A 25 -22.76 9.97 -9.84
C PHE A 25 -23.90 10.05 -10.87
N SER A 26 -24.30 11.26 -11.29
CA SER A 26 -25.28 11.46 -12.37
C SER A 26 -24.67 11.40 -13.78
N GLN A 27 -23.34 11.41 -13.91
CA GLN A 27 -22.67 11.20 -15.19
C GLN A 27 -22.71 9.72 -15.60
N ASP A 28 -22.61 9.45 -16.90
CA ASP A 28 -22.34 8.10 -17.39
C ASP A 28 -21.01 7.61 -16.82
N ILE A 29 -21.06 6.65 -15.89
CA ILE A 29 -19.85 6.11 -15.28
C ILE A 29 -19.17 5.24 -16.35
N PRO A 30 -17.93 5.55 -16.77
CA PRO A 30 -17.17 4.68 -17.65
C PRO A 30 -16.63 3.50 -16.82
N SER A 31 -17.47 2.68 -16.20
CA SER A 31 -17.00 1.59 -15.33
C SER A 31 -17.20 0.21 -15.96
N GLN A 32 -16.12 -0.56 -15.89
CA GLN A 32 -16.16 -2.01 -15.87
C GLN A 32 -16.35 -2.47 -14.41
N SER A 33 -16.80 -3.72 -14.20
CA SER A 33 -17.02 -4.30 -12.87
C SER A 33 -15.82 -4.10 -11.93
N LEU A 34 -16.03 -3.27 -10.90
CA LEU A 34 -15.17 -3.10 -9.72
C LEU A 34 -15.29 -4.35 -8.84
N GLY A 35 -14.23 -5.15 -8.79
CA GLY A 35 -14.18 -6.41 -8.06
C GLY A 35 -12.74 -6.85 -7.93
N PHE A 36 -12.52 -8.09 -7.50
CA PHE A 36 -11.19 -8.70 -7.48
C PHE A 36 -10.70 -9.06 -8.89
N ILE A 37 -9.38 -9.15 -9.07
CA ILE A 37 -8.73 -9.45 -10.36
C ILE A 37 -9.03 -10.89 -10.81
N ASP A 38 -8.80 -11.86 -9.92
CA ASP A 38 -9.15 -13.27 -10.09
C ASP A 38 -9.69 -13.81 -8.75
N SER A 39 -10.60 -14.79 -8.79
CA SER A 39 -11.14 -15.47 -7.61
C SER A 39 -10.83 -16.96 -7.54
N GLN A 40 -10.06 -17.49 -8.49
CA GLN A 40 -9.78 -18.91 -8.63
C GLN A 40 -8.31 -19.21 -8.39
N ASP A 41 -7.40 -18.45 -9.02
CA ASP A 41 -5.97 -18.63 -8.80
C ASP A 41 -5.56 -18.03 -7.45
N PRO A 42 -4.91 -18.75 -6.52
CA PRO A 42 -4.37 -18.18 -5.28
C PRO A 42 -3.17 -17.26 -5.48
N THR A 43 -2.62 -17.18 -6.70
CA THR A 43 -1.49 -16.33 -7.05
C THR A 43 -1.85 -15.45 -8.25
N LEU A 44 -1.38 -14.21 -8.26
CA LEU A 44 -1.57 -13.26 -9.35
C LEU A 44 -0.20 -12.79 -9.85
N GLU A 45 0.05 -12.99 -11.14
CA GLU A 45 1.18 -12.36 -11.84
C GLU A 45 0.68 -11.05 -12.48
N ILE A 46 1.15 -9.91 -11.99
CA ILE A 46 0.66 -8.58 -12.42
C ILE A 46 1.82 -7.61 -12.61
N THR A 47 1.77 -6.82 -13.68
CA THR A 47 2.70 -5.71 -13.88
C THR A 47 2.09 -4.41 -13.35
N VAL A 48 2.74 -3.77 -12.38
CA VAL A 48 2.28 -2.53 -11.74
C VAL A 48 3.41 -1.51 -11.72
N ALA A 49 3.16 -0.29 -12.21
CA ALA A 49 4.17 0.77 -12.28
C ALA A 49 5.50 0.35 -12.95
N GLY A 50 5.46 -0.62 -13.88
CA GLY A 50 6.66 -1.16 -14.55
C GLY A 50 7.40 -2.25 -13.79
N HIS A 51 6.84 -2.76 -12.70
CA HIS A 51 7.36 -3.88 -11.92
C HIS A 51 6.49 -5.12 -12.09
N ASP A 52 7.10 -6.27 -12.37
CA ASP A 52 6.42 -7.56 -12.46
C ASP A 52 6.33 -8.19 -11.06
N LEU A 53 5.12 -8.24 -10.51
CA LEU A 53 4.85 -8.70 -9.15
C LEU A 53 4.13 -10.04 -9.17
N VAL A 54 4.47 -10.88 -8.20
CA VAL A 54 3.78 -12.14 -7.91
C VAL A 54 3.09 -11.99 -6.55
N ILE A 55 1.76 -11.90 -6.55
CA ILE A 55 0.97 -11.59 -5.36
C ILE A 55 0.11 -12.79 -4.97
N HIS A 56 0.28 -13.25 -3.74
CA HIS A 56 -0.56 -14.28 -3.14
C HIS A 56 -1.80 -13.65 -2.50
N HIS A 57 -2.97 -14.23 -2.73
CA HIS A 57 -4.22 -13.84 -2.07
C HIS A 57 -5.01 -15.07 -1.64
N SER A 58 -6.03 -14.90 -0.80
CA SER A 58 -6.69 -16.04 -0.15
C SER A 58 -8.21 -15.93 -0.15
N LYS A 59 -8.84 -16.69 -1.05
CA LYS A 59 -10.29 -16.88 -1.03
C LYS A 59 -10.77 -17.57 0.26
N GLY A 60 -9.99 -18.49 0.82
CA GLY A 60 -10.34 -19.15 2.08
C GLY A 60 -10.41 -18.17 3.25
N LEU A 61 -9.60 -17.12 3.21
CA LEU A 61 -9.64 -16.01 4.17
C LEU A 61 -10.86 -15.11 3.90
N LEU A 62 -11.21 -14.87 2.63
CA LEU A 62 -12.44 -14.16 2.23
C LEU A 62 -13.72 -14.86 2.72
N THR A 63 -13.82 -16.19 2.60
CA THR A 63 -15.03 -16.95 2.95
C THR A 63 -15.06 -17.42 4.40
N SER A 64 -14.18 -16.92 5.25
CA SER A 64 -14.15 -17.31 6.65
C SER A 64 -15.33 -16.68 7.42
N ASN A 65 -15.95 -17.42 8.35
CA ASN A 65 -17.02 -16.93 9.24
C ASN A 65 -16.46 -15.99 10.33
N ARG A 66 -15.70 -14.98 9.93
CA ARG A 66 -15.21 -13.93 10.85
C ARG A 66 -16.32 -12.89 11.02
N SER A 67 -16.42 -12.36 12.24
CA SER A 67 -17.25 -11.18 12.52
C SER A 67 -16.65 -9.91 11.88
N GLU A 68 -15.34 -9.91 11.64
CA GLU A 68 -14.56 -8.86 10.97
C GLU A 68 -14.73 -8.96 9.44
N GLY A 69 -14.69 -7.82 8.74
CA GLY A 69 -14.75 -7.78 7.28
C GLY A 69 -13.57 -8.51 6.64
N THR A 70 -13.83 -9.42 5.69
CA THR A 70 -12.82 -10.31 5.07
C THR A 70 -12.31 -9.81 3.72
N THR A 71 -12.77 -8.63 3.29
CA THR A 71 -12.50 -7.96 2.02
C THR A 71 -11.00 -7.76 1.74
N GLY A 72 -10.18 -7.59 2.78
CA GLY A 72 -8.73 -7.43 2.66
C GLY A 72 -7.99 -8.68 2.16
N ALA A 73 -8.66 -9.83 2.07
CA ALA A 73 -8.08 -11.10 1.65
C ALA A 73 -7.83 -11.26 0.14
N MET A 74 -8.34 -10.33 -0.68
CA MET A 74 -8.29 -10.37 -2.15
C MET A 74 -7.63 -9.12 -2.72
N VAL A 75 -7.07 -9.22 -3.93
CA VAL A 75 -6.56 -8.04 -4.66
C VAL A 75 -7.67 -7.39 -5.48
N TRP A 76 -7.98 -6.14 -5.13
CA TRP A 76 -8.98 -5.33 -5.82
C TRP A 76 -8.42 -4.75 -7.12
N LYS A 77 -9.25 -4.73 -8.17
CA LYS A 77 -8.85 -4.22 -9.51
C LYS A 77 -8.38 -2.77 -9.48
N VAL A 78 -8.86 -1.97 -8.53
CA VAL A 78 -8.44 -0.57 -8.39
C VAL A 78 -7.01 -0.45 -7.85
N THR A 79 -6.54 -1.40 -7.04
CA THR A 79 -5.24 -1.30 -6.36
C THR A 79 -4.07 -1.17 -7.34
N PRO A 80 -3.92 -1.98 -8.41
CA PRO A 80 -2.86 -1.78 -9.40
C PRO A 80 -2.96 -0.45 -10.17
N LEU A 81 -4.18 -0.01 -10.48
CA LEU A 81 -4.42 1.24 -11.20
C LEU A 81 -4.00 2.44 -10.32
N PHE A 82 -4.43 2.42 -9.06
CA PHE A 82 -4.09 3.42 -8.07
C PHE A 82 -2.58 3.43 -7.79
N ALA A 83 -1.97 2.27 -7.55
CA ALA A 83 -0.52 2.17 -7.33
C ALA A 83 0.28 2.72 -8.50
N THR A 84 -0.13 2.44 -9.75
CA THR A 84 0.49 3.00 -10.95
C THR A 84 0.35 4.52 -11.01
N TRP A 85 -0.83 5.05 -10.69
CA TRP A 85 -1.09 6.49 -10.69
C TRP A 85 -0.34 7.24 -9.59
N ILE A 86 -0.39 6.75 -8.34
CA ILE A 86 0.19 7.45 -7.18
C ILE A 86 1.72 7.43 -7.21
N SER A 87 2.32 6.35 -7.74
CA SER A 87 3.77 6.19 -7.85
C SER A 87 4.36 6.79 -9.12
N SER A 88 3.54 7.38 -10.01
CA SER A 88 4.02 7.98 -11.24
C SER A 88 4.91 9.21 -10.95
N PRO A 89 6.08 9.36 -11.59
CA PRO A 89 6.92 10.55 -11.44
C PRO A 89 6.25 11.83 -11.96
N THR A 90 5.22 11.71 -12.81
CA THR A 90 4.42 12.85 -13.29
C THR A 90 3.25 13.18 -12.37
N ASN A 91 3.02 12.41 -11.30
CA ASN A 91 1.97 12.70 -10.33
C ASN A 91 2.23 14.06 -9.66
N PHE A 92 1.16 14.82 -9.40
CA PHE A 92 1.26 16.14 -8.79
C PHE A 92 1.96 16.11 -7.42
N LEU A 93 1.88 14.99 -6.70
CA LEU A 93 2.55 14.77 -5.42
C LEU A 93 4.07 14.93 -5.53
N PHE A 94 4.68 14.38 -6.58
CA PHE A 94 6.12 14.46 -6.80
C PHE A 94 6.53 15.75 -7.50
N THR A 95 5.80 16.15 -8.54
CA THR A 95 6.12 17.35 -9.32
C THR A 95 6.03 18.64 -8.49
N ASN A 96 5.22 18.64 -7.43
CA ASN A 96 5.12 19.75 -6.46
C ASN A 96 5.87 19.50 -5.14
N GLN A 97 6.67 18.42 -5.04
CA GLN A 97 7.45 18.06 -3.84
C GLN A 97 6.61 17.93 -2.55
N LEU A 98 5.36 17.48 -2.68
CA LEU A 98 4.51 17.11 -1.54
C LEU A 98 4.94 15.76 -0.96
N VAL A 99 5.38 14.85 -1.83
CA VAL A 99 6.04 13.59 -1.46
C VAL A 99 7.47 13.64 -1.99
N THR A 100 8.42 13.22 -1.16
CA THR A 100 9.85 13.21 -1.48
C THR A 100 10.50 11.93 -0.95
N SER A 101 11.77 11.71 -1.29
CA SER A 101 12.57 10.61 -0.74
C SER A 101 12.78 10.67 0.78
N ASN A 102 12.40 11.77 1.43
CA ASN A 102 12.46 11.95 2.88
C ASN A 102 11.10 11.73 3.57
N SER A 103 10.04 11.50 2.80
CA SER A 103 8.68 11.40 3.32
C SER A 103 8.44 10.07 4.04
N THR A 104 7.59 10.11 5.06
CA THR A 104 7.02 8.93 5.72
C THR A 104 5.55 8.80 5.34
N ILE A 105 5.16 7.61 4.88
CA ILE A 105 3.80 7.31 4.43
C ILE A 105 3.22 6.19 5.29
N LEU A 106 1.95 6.35 5.67
CA LEU A 106 1.16 5.31 6.32
C LEU A 106 -0.01 4.94 5.41
N GLU A 107 -0.20 3.65 5.16
CA GLU A 107 -1.32 3.12 4.38
C GLU A 107 -2.33 2.47 5.31
N LEU A 108 -3.58 2.90 5.22
CA LEU A 108 -4.73 2.31 5.88
C LEU A 108 -5.36 1.28 4.93
N GLY A 109 -5.56 0.05 5.42
CA GLY A 109 -6.25 -0.98 4.66
C GLY A 109 -5.44 -1.50 3.47
N ALA A 110 -4.16 -1.82 3.70
CA ALA A 110 -3.26 -2.31 2.65
C ALA A 110 -3.69 -3.65 2.03
N GLY A 111 -4.57 -4.38 2.73
CA GLY A 111 -4.99 -5.74 2.43
C GLY A 111 -3.82 -6.72 2.45
N VAL A 112 -4.02 -7.88 1.82
CA VAL A 112 -2.95 -8.88 1.67
C VAL A 112 -1.90 -8.47 0.63
N SER A 113 -2.21 -7.55 -0.28
CA SER A 113 -1.44 -7.38 -1.52
C SER A 113 -0.09 -6.68 -1.32
N GLY A 114 -0.04 -5.61 -0.53
CA GLY A 114 1.14 -4.75 -0.40
C GLY A 114 1.58 -4.05 -1.69
N ILE A 115 0.74 -4.00 -2.73
CA ILE A 115 1.11 -3.45 -4.04
C ILE A 115 1.44 -1.96 -3.97
N VAL A 116 0.62 -1.17 -3.26
CA VAL A 116 0.86 0.27 -3.10
C VAL A 116 2.17 0.49 -2.32
N ALA A 117 2.35 -0.24 -1.22
CA ALA A 117 3.57 -0.24 -0.43
C ALA A 117 4.83 -0.55 -1.27
N LEU A 118 4.78 -1.58 -2.11
CA LEU A 118 5.89 -1.96 -2.99
C LEU A 118 6.22 -0.86 -4.02
N CYS A 119 5.20 -0.27 -4.66
CA CYS A 119 5.39 0.74 -5.71
C CYS A 119 5.85 2.08 -5.14
N LEU A 120 5.13 2.60 -4.13
CA LEU A 120 5.37 3.92 -3.55
C LEU A 120 6.50 3.90 -2.51
N GLY A 121 6.61 2.82 -1.74
CA GLY A 121 7.65 2.65 -0.74
C GLY A 121 9.07 2.71 -1.30
N SER A 122 9.27 2.34 -2.56
CA SER A 122 10.58 2.47 -3.24
C SER A 122 11.06 3.92 -3.41
N GLN A 123 10.16 4.90 -3.32
CA GLN A 123 10.40 6.32 -3.64
C GLN A 123 10.45 7.24 -2.42
N VAL A 124 10.20 6.71 -1.22
CA VAL A 124 10.09 7.48 0.04
C VAL A 124 11.06 6.95 1.11
N ALA A 125 11.18 7.65 2.24
CA ALA A 125 12.08 7.25 3.31
C ALA A 125 11.55 6.05 4.10
N SER A 126 10.25 6.06 4.39
CA SER A 126 9.58 5.01 5.14
C SER A 126 8.13 4.87 4.68
N TYR A 127 7.68 3.62 4.59
CA TYR A 127 6.32 3.26 4.26
C TYR A 127 5.81 2.24 5.28
N ILE A 128 4.66 2.52 5.88
CA ILE A 128 4.05 1.69 6.92
C ILE A 128 2.72 1.18 6.37
N ALA A 129 2.68 -0.09 5.95
CA ALA A 129 1.45 -0.73 5.49
C ALA A 129 0.67 -1.26 6.70
N THR A 130 -0.54 -0.75 6.91
CA THR A 130 -1.38 -1.13 8.05
C THR A 130 -2.65 -1.82 7.62
N ASP A 131 -3.06 -2.79 8.44
CA ASP A 131 -4.32 -3.52 8.30
C ASP A 131 -4.55 -4.37 9.57
N GLN A 132 -5.65 -5.13 9.61
CA GLN A 132 -5.96 -6.05 10.71
C GLN A 132 -5.01 -7.26 10.74
N ASP A 133 -4.79 -7.84 11.93
CA ASP A 133 -3.81 -8.92 12.15
C ASP A 133 -3.93 -10.08 11.15
N TYR A 134 -5.17 -10.41 10.77
CA TYR A 134 -5.45 -11.56 9.93
C TYR A 134 -4.85 -11.48 8.52
N VAL A 135 -4.63 -10.27 7.98
CA VAL A 135 -3.98 -10.12 6.65
C VAL A 135 -2.46 -10.02 6.76
N LEU A 136 -1.92 -9.61 7.92
CA LEU A 136 -0.51 -9.19 8.04
C LEU A 136 0.47 -10.29 7.67
N LYS A 137 0.14 -11.57 7.93
CA LYS A 137 1.01 -12.69 7.53
C LYS A 137 1.21 -12.73 6.02
N LEU A 138 0.12 -12.64 5.25
CA LEU A 138 0.19 -12.73 3.78
C LEU A 138 0.73 -11.42 3.17
N LEU A 139 0.37 -10.28 3.76
CA LEU A 139 0.94 -8.97 3.42
C LEU A 139 2.47 -8.95 3.53
N ARG A 140 3.02 -9.41 4.67
CA ARG A 140 4.47 -9.50 4.88
C ARG A 140 5.14 -10.43 3.87
N GLN A 141 4.50 -11.56 3.56
CA GLN A 141 5.00 -12.49 2.56
C GLN A 141 5.10 -11.82 1.18
N ASN A 142 4.02 -11.19 0.72
CA ASN A 142 3.99 -10.51 -0.57
C ASN A 142 5.02 -9.38 -0.67
N ILE A 143 5.15 -8.55 0.38
CA ILE A 143 6.17 -7.50 0.42
C ILE A 143 7.57 -8.11 0.32
N THR A 144 7.86 -9.13 1.12
CA THR A 144 9.21 -9.74 1.19
C THR A 144 9.61 -10.39 -0.14
N GLU A 145 8.71 -11.15 -0.76
CA GLU A 145 8.98 -11.86 -2.01
C GLU A 145 9.17 -10.91 -3.20
N ASN A 146 8.57 -9.72 -3.17
CA ASN A 146 8.61 -8.75 -4.27
C ASN A 146 9.58 -7.58 -4.04
N LEU A 147 10.19 -7.46 -2.85
CA LEU A 147 11.03 -6.30 -2.50
C LEU A 147 12.21 -6.12 -3.47
N GLY A 148 12.82 -7.23 -3.90
CA GLY A 148 13.95 -7.22 -4.84
C GLY A 148 13.58 -6.75 -6.25
N THR A 149 12.31 -6.81 -6.62
CA THR A 149 11.80 -6.31 -7.92
C THR A 149 11.66 -4.80 -7.92
N VAL A 150 11.30 -4.20 -6.78
CA VAL A 150 11.02 -2.75 -6.67
C VAL A 150 12.21 -1.95 -6.15
N ILE A 151 13.07 -2.55 -5.32
CA ILE A 151 14.29 -1.92 -4.81
C ILE A 151 15.49 -2.75 -5.27
N PRO A 152 16.15 -2.36 -6.37
CA PRO A 152 17.33 -3.07 -6.84
C PRO A 152 18.41 -3.03 -5.76
N ALA A 153 18.88 -4.19 -5.32
CA ALA A 153 20.03 -4.27 -4.44
C ALA A 153 21.20 -3.54 -5.12
N LYS A 154 21.85 -2.60 -4.41
CA LYS A 154 23.10 -2.01 -4.88
C LYS A 154 24.08 -3.15 -5.12
N LYS A 155 24.37 -3.45 -6.39
CA LYS A 155 25.43 -4.40 -6.75
C LYS A 155 26.70 -3.96 -6.04
N ARG A 156 27.12 -4.67 -5.00
CA ARG A 156 28.47 -4.49 -4.43
C ARG A 156 29.44 -4.90 -5.53
N SER A 157 29.97 -3.92 -6.25
CA SER A 157 31.09 -4.14 -7.17
C SER A 157 32.28 -4.60 -6.32
N GLY A 158 32.58 -5.90 -6.31
CA GLY A 158 33.58 -6.41 -5.38
C GLY A 158 33.97 -7.86 -5.59
N ARG A 159 34.79 -8.10 -6.62
CA ARG A 159 36.00 -8.95 -6.59
C ARG A 159 35.85 -10.38 -6.06
N ALA A 160 35.88 -11.33 -6.99
CA ALA A 160 36.09 -12.75 -6.72
C ALA A 160 37.28 -13.00 -5.78
N SER A 161 37.02 -13.68 -4.66
CA SER A 161 38.05 -14.34 -3.85
C SER A 161 37.46 -15.52 -3.08
N ARG A 162 37.80 -16.71 -3.57
CA ARG A 162 37.99 -18.02 -2.92
C ARG A 162 37.18 -18.41 -1.66
N LYS A 163 36.53 -19.58 -1.81
CA LYS A 163 36.06 -20.54 -0.81
C LYS A 163 36.90 -20.59 0.49
N GLN A 164 36.22 -20.58 1.62
CA GLN A 164 36.55 -21.48 2.73
C GLN A 164 35.27 -21.86 3.51
N GLN A 165 35.07 -23.17 3.68
CA GLN A 165 34.03 -23.79 4.52
C GLN A 165 34.27 -23.43 5.98
N GLY A 166 33.19 -23.13 6.72
CA GLY A 166 33.25 -22.99 8.18
C GLY A 166 31.90 -22.70 8.81
N HIS A 167 31.25 -23.78 9.30
CA HIS A 167 30.39 -23.84 10.49
C HIS A 167 29.23 -22.84 10.68
N LEU A 168 28.01 -23.36 10.54
CA LEU A 168 26.74 -22.74 10.93
C LEU A 168 26.68 -22.54 12.45
N LYS A 169 26.65 -21.28 12.88
CA LYS A 169 25.97 -20.86 14.10
C LYS A 169 24.95 -19.80 13.69
N SER A 170 23.68 -20.17 13.80
CA SER A 170 22.52 -19.30 13.68
C SER A 170 22.58 -18.24 14.77
N GLY A 171 22.58 -16.96 14.39
CA GLY A 171 22.45 -15.87 15.34
C GLY A 171 22.78 -14.54 14.71
N GLY A 172 21.74 -13.81 14.32
CA GLY A 172 21.81 -12.37 14.04
C GLY A 172 21.94 -12.03 12.56
N ASP A 173 20.85 -12.14 11.80
CA ASP A 173 20.74 -11.47 10.51
C ASP A 173 20.28 -10.02 10.75
N GLY A 174 21.27 -9.17 11.01
CA GLY A 174 21.18 -7.76 10.70
C GLY A 174 21.45 -7.55 9.21
N ASP A 175 20.40 -7.55 8.41
CA ASP A 175 20.39 -7.05 7.02
C ASP A 175 19.63 -5.71 6.96
N GLY A 176 20.07 -4.75 7.77
CA GLY A 176 19.46 -3.42 7.94
C GLY A 176 19.76 -2.44 6.81
N GLY A 177 19.59 -2.84 5.56
CA GLY A 177 19.87 -1.99 4.39
C GLY A 177 18.67 -1.65 3.51
N CYS A 178 17.66 -2.53 3.48
CA CYS A 178 16.49 -2.42 2.59
C CYS A 178 15.18 -2.83 3.27
N SER A 179 15.25 -3.79 4.21
CA SER A 179 14.09 -4.32 4.94
C SER A 179 13.38 -3.30 5.84
N ASP A 180 14.03 -2.19 6.21
CA ASP A 180 13.44 -1.20 7.12
C ASP A 180 12.58 -0.15 6.40
N ARG A 181 12.64 -0.08 5.06
CA ARG A 181 11.91 0.97 4.32
C ARG A 181 10.41 0.72 4.28
N ILE A 182 10.01 -0.52 4.00
CA ILE A 182 8.61 -0.93 3.95
C ILE A 182 8.36 -1.83 5.15
N THR A 183 7.54 -1.36 6.08
CA THR A 183 7.18 -2.08 7.30
C THR A 183 5.69 -2.37 7.33
N THR A 184 5.29 -3.31 8.19
CA THR A 184 3.89 -3.68 8.38
C THR A 184 3.54 -3.49 9.85
N LEU A 185 2.37 -2.91 10.11
CA LEU A 185 1.88 -2.63 11.45
C LEU A 185 0.42 -3.06 11.54
N GLN A 186 0.04 -3.68 12.66
CA GLN A 186 -1.38 -3.94 12.91
C GLN A 186 -2.08 -2.63 13.24
N LEU A 187 -3.20 -2.37 12.58
CA LEU A 187 -4.09 -1.28 12.91
C LEU A 187 -5.52 -1.66 12.56
N ASP A 188 -6.35 -1.79 13.57
CA ASP A 188 -7.80 -1.95 13.47
C ASP A 188 -8.48 -0.62 13.81
N TRP A 189 -9.09 0.02 12.81
CA TRP A 189 -9.73 1.33 12.95
C TRP A 189 -10.84 1.33 14.01
N GLU A 190 -11.48 0.19 14.26
CA GLU A 190 -12.60 0.10 15.19
C GLU A 190 -12.13 0.06 16.66
N THR A 191 -10.92 -0.45 16.91
CA THR A 191 -10.50 -0.83 18.28
C THR A 191 -9.18 -0.21 18.73
N ASP A 192 -8.29 0.13 17.81
CA ASP A 192 -6.97 0.65 18.14
C ASP A 192 -6.95 2.17 18.31
N ALA A 193 -6.23 2.66 19.33
CA ALA A 193 -6.02 4.09 19.54
C ALA A 193 -4.79 4.58 18.77
N THR A 194 -4.89 5.64 17.98
CA THR A 194 -3.77 6.12 17.12
C THR A 194 -2.81 7.07 17.81
N SER A 195 -3.06 7.43 19.07
CA SER A 195 -2.23 8.35 19.86
C SER A 195 -0.75 7.95 20.01
N HIS A 196 -0.42 6.68 19.77
CA HIS A 196 0.93 6.15 19.85
C HIS A 196 1.67 6.20 18.49
N LEU A 197 0.97 6.49 17.39
CA LEU A 197 1.55 6.57 16.06
C LEU A 197 2.37 7.85 15.93
N SER A 198 3.52 7.74 15.28
CA SER A 198 4.33 8.91 14.95
C SER A 198 3.69 9.70 13.82
N PRO A 199 3.81 11.05 13.82
CA PRO A 199 3.34 11.86 12.70
C PRO A 199 3.96 11.41 11.37
N VAL A 200 3.15 11.38 10.32
CA VAL A 200 3.55 11.02 8.95
C VAL A 200 3.31 12.19 7.99
N ASP A 201 3.95 12.16 6.83
CA ASP A 201 3.79 13.19 5.80
C ASP A 201 2.55 12.96 4.93
N MET A 202 2.10 11.71 4.83
CA MET A 202 0.93 11.32 4.02
C MET A 202 0.27 10.06 4.57
N ILE A 203 -1.06 10.04 4.53
CA ILE A 203 -1.89 8.86 4.71
C ILE A 203 -2.45 8.44 3.35
N VAL A 204 -2.42 7.15 3.06
CA VAL A 204 -2.98 6.55 1.84
C VAL A 204 -4.05 5.55 2.24
N ALA A 205 -5.19 5.57 1.56
CA ALA A 205 -6.23 4.54 1.69
C ALA A 205 -6.76 4.23 0.28
N CYS A 206 -6.66 2.98 -0.15
CA CYS A 206 -7.10 2.53 -1.45
C CYS A 206 -8.24 1.52 -1.28
N ASP A 207 -9.39 1.77 -1.91
CA ASP A 207 -10.58 0.91 -1.85
C ASP A 207 -11.12 0.64 -0.42
N CYS A 208 -10.99 1.62 0.46
CA CYS A 208 -11.37 1.51 1.88
C CYS A 208 -12.80 1.98 2.19
N ILE A 209 -13.50 2.62 1.23
CA ILE A 209 -14.84 3.18 1.43
C ILE A 209 -15.88 2.25 0.78
N TYR A 210 -16.29 1.22 1.52
CA TYR A 210 -17.25 0.22 1.03
C TYR A 210 -18.29 -0.20 2.08
N ASN A 211 -18.03 0.03 3.37
CA ASN A 211 -18.93 -0.30 4.47
C ASN A 211 -19.17 0.95 5.32
N GLU A 212 -20.41 1.38 5.40
CA GLU A 212 -20.82 2.59 6.14
C GLU A 212 -20.43 2.53 7.62
N ALA A 213 -20.44 1.34 8.24
CA ALA A 213 -20.05 1.15 9.64
C ALA A 213 -18.58 1.52 9.92
N LEU A 214 -17.72 1.53 8.89
CA LEU A 214 -16.30 1.83 9.03
C LEU A 214 -15.96 3.31 8.77
N ILE A 215 -16.93 4.15 8.38
CA ILE A 215 -16.67 5.57 8.06
C ILE A 215 -16.16 6.33 9.29
N GLU A 216 -16.88 6.24 10.41
CA GLU A 216 -16.47 6.93 11.65
C GLU A 216 -15.17 6.37 12.25
N PRO A 217 -14.96 5.04 12.34
CA PRO A 217 -13.66 4.46 12.68
C PRO A 217 -12.51 4.97 11.81
N LEU A 218 -12.69 5.03 10.49
CA LEU A 218 -11.69 5.53 9.56
C LEU A 218 -11.39 7.02 9.78
N ASN A 219 -12.42 7.85 9.99
CA ASN A 219 -12.26 9.29 10.24
C ASN A 219 -11.52 9.57 11.56
N ALA A 220 -11.67 8.69 12.55
CA ALA A 220 -11.03 8.82 13.86
C ALA A 220 -9.58 8.30 13.89
N THR A 221 -9.13 7.64 12.83
CA THR A 221 -7.79 7.05 12.71
C THR A 221 -6.75 8.11 12.34
#